data_AF-A0A847YBD7-F1
#
_entry.id   AF-A0A847YBD7-F1
#
_cell.length_a   1.000
_cell.length_b   1.000
_cell.length_c   1.000
_cell.angle_alpha   90.00
_cell.angle_beta   90.00
_cell.angle_gamma   90.00
#
_symmetry.space_group_name_H-M   'P 1'
#
loop_
_entity.id
_entity.type
_entity.pdbx_description
1 polymer ?
#
loop_
_entity_poly.entity_id
_entity_poly.type
_entity_poly.pdbx_seq_one_letter_code
_entity_poly.pdbx_strand_id
1 'polypeptide(L)' 'MSAVDAVRDLVDLARSMGYEIREEWLGGAGCSVCELRGKTVVFIDAACSAQEQWEQLREALSRGENPA' A
#
# COMPACT_ATOMS: atom_id res chain seq x y z
N MET A 1 10.41 1.43 -17.18
CA MET A 1 9.72 1.08 -15.93
C MET A 1 8.44 1.90 -15.90
N SER A 2 7.28 1.26 -15.92
CA SER A 2 5.99 1.95 -15.88
C SER A 2 5.59 2.30 -14.44
N ALA A 3 4.61 3.20 -14.27
CA ALA A 3 4.05 3.48 -12.94
C ALA A 3 3.43 2.23 -12.30
N VAL A 4 2.87 1.33 -13.11
CA VAL A 4 2.32 0.05 -12.66
C VAL A 4 3.43 -0.88 -12.12
N ASP A 5 4.57 -0.96 -12.82
CA ASP A 5 5.71 -1.75 -12.34
C ASP A 5 6.23 -1.19 -11.02
N ALA A 6 6.29 0.14 -10.87
CA ALA A 6 6.75 0.78 -9.65
C ALA A 6 5.82 0.51 -8.45
N VAL A 7 4.50 0.49 -8.65
CA VAL A 7 3.53 0.09 -7.61
C VAL A 7 3.75 -1.36 -7.21
N ARG A 8 3.93 -2.25 -8.19
CA ARG A 8 4.17 -3.67 -7.95
C ARG A 8 5.44 -3.90 -7.12
N ASP A 9 6.53 -3.23 -7.46
CA ASP A 9 7.80 -3.34 -6.71
C ASP A 9 7.62 -2.89 -5.25
N LEU A 10 6.85 -1.83 -5.00
CA LEU A 10 6.52 -1.36 -3.64
C LEU A 10 5.61 -2.32 -2.87
N VAL A 11 4.63 -2.92 -3.55
CA VAL A 11 3.76 -3.95 -2.96
C VAL A 11 4.58 -5.17 -2.54
N ASP A 12 5.50 -5.61 -3.40
CA ASP A 12 6.36 -6.75 -3.11
C ASP A 12 7.33 -6.43 -1.96
N LEU A 13 7.88 -5.21 -1.90
CA LEU A 13 8.67 -4.74 -0.76
C LEU A 13 7.85 -4.74 0.53
N ALA A 14 6.65 -4.16 0.53
CA ALA A 14 5.79 -4.11 1.71
C ALA A 14 5.42 -5.51 2.22
N ARG A 15 5.11 -6.45 1.32
CA ARG A 15 4.86 -7.85 1.69
C ARG A 15 6.09 -8.49 2.35
N SER A 16 7.29 -8.21 1.84
CA SER A 16 8.53 -8.73 2.45
C SER A 16 8.83 -8.15 3.83
N MET A 17 8.30 -6.96 4.13
CA MET A 17 8.35 -6.33 5.46
C MET A 17 7.23 -6.84 6.40
N GLY A 18 6.37 -7.75 5.96
CA GLY A 18 5.31 -8.33 6.79
C GLY A 18 3.96 -7.60 6.73
N TYR A 19 3.82 -6.59 5.87
CA TYR A 19 2.51 -5.96 5.63
C TYR A 19 1.58 -6.90 4.84
N GLU A 20 0.32 -6.95 5.25
CA GLU A 20 -0.75 -7.54 4.45
C GLU A 20 -1.26 -6.49 3.46
N ILE A 21 -1.22 -6.76 2.16
CA ILE A 21 -1.67 -5.81 1.13
C ILE A 21 -3.04 -6.23 0.60
N ARG A 22 -3.99 -5.30 0.60
CA ARG A 22 -5.34 -5.49 0.07
C ARG A 22 -5.69 -4.39 -0.92
N GLU A 23 -6.03 -4.78 -2.13
CA GLU A 23 -6.55 -3.87 -3.15
C GLU A 23 -8.07 -3.87 -3.06
N GLU A 24 -8.65 -2.70 -2.79
CA GLU A 24 -10.09 -2.52 -2.59
C GLU A 24 -10.59 -1.32 -3.39
N TRP A 25 -11.88 -1.31 -3.71
CA TRP A 25 -12.52 -0.14 -4.31
C TRP A 25 -13.00 0.79 -3.20
N LEU A 26 -12.22 1.81 -2.87
CA LEU A 26 -12.52 2.75 -1.77
C LEU A 26 -13.06 4.10 -2.27
N GLY A 27 -13.34 4.21 -3.57
CA GLY A 27 -14.02 5.36 -4.16
C GLY A 27 -13.15 6.61 -4.34
N GLY A 28 -11.83 6.45 -4.42
CA GLY A 28 -10.84 7.52 -4.47
C GLY A 28 -10.36 7.99 -3.10
N ALA A 29 -10.58 7.21 -2.03
CA ALA A 29 -10.12 7.53 -0.68
C ALA A 29 -8.60 7.40 -0.52
N GLY A 30 -7.94 6.67 -1.43
CA GLY A 30 -6.49 6.46 -1.45
C GLY A 30 -6.00 5.32 -0.55
N CYS A 31 -4.69 5.25 -0.34
CA CYS A 31 -4.08 4.21 0.49
C CYS A 31 -4.16 4.54 1.98
N SER A 32 -4.40 3.52 2.80
CA SER A 32 -4.38 3.64 4.26
C SER A 32 -3.71 2.44 4.91
N VAL A 33 -3.05 2.67 6.05
CA VAL A 33 -2.47 1.62 6.90
C VAL A 33 -3.32 1.50 8.15
N CYS A 34 -3.71 0.28 8.51
CA CYS A 34 -4.42 0.02 9.74
C CYS A 34 -3.99 -1.31 10.36
N GLU A 35 -4.17 -1.43 11.66
CA GLU A 35 -3.93 -2.69 12.36
C GLU A 35 -5.23 -3.48 12.47
N LEU A 36 -5.28 -4.67 11.89
CA LEU A 36 -6.41 -5.58 11.96
C LEU A 36 -5.99 -6.86 12.67
N ARG A 37 -6.52 -7.05 13.89
CA ARG A 37 -6.26 -8.25 14.71
C ARG A 37 -4.76 -8.53 14.93
N GLY A 38 -3.98 -7.48 15.22
CA GLY A 38 -2.53 -7.62 15.43
C GLY A 38 -1.71 -7.68 14.14
N LYS A 39 -2.31 -7.45 12.97
CA LYS A 39 -1.61 -7.43 11.68
C LYS A 39 -1.68 -6.04 11.06
N THR A 40 -0.56 -5.54 10.58
CA THR A 40 -0.52 -4.30 9.81
C THR A 40 -0.98 -4.55 8.39
N VAL A 41 -2.13 -3.98 8.03
CA VAL A 41 -2.77 -4.12 6.71
C VAL A 41 -2.71 -2.79 5.98
N VAL A 42 -2.22 -2.81 4.74
CA VAL A 42 -2.27 -1.68 3.83
C VAL A 42 -3.38 -1.90 2.81
N PHE A 43 -4.32 -0.97 2.77
CA PHE A 43 -5.34 -0.90 1.75
C PHE A 43 -4.88 0.01 0.63
N ILE A 44 -5.00 -0.46 -0.61
CA ILE A 44 -4.72 0.28 -1.84
C ILE A 44 -6.05 0.49 -2.55
N ASP A 45 -6.38 1.75 -2.86
CA ASP A 45 -7.59 2.05 -3.60
C ASP A 45 -7.39 1.82 -5.11
N ALA A 46 -8.06 0.81 -5.64
CA ALA A 46 -8.02 0.46 -7.05
C ALA A 46 -8.62 1.56 -7.96
N ALA A 47 -9.39 2.50 -7.42
CA ALA A 47 -9.91 3.64 -8.16
C ALA A 47 -8.86 4.73 -8.43
N CYS A 48 -7.74 4.73 -7.69
CA CYS A 48 -6.64 5.67 -7.91
C CYS A 48 -5.77 5.24 -9.09
N SER A 49 -5.15 6.22 -9.77
CA SER A 49 -4.14 5.95 -10.80
C SER A 49 -2.89 5.29 -10.20
N ALA A 50 -2.12 4.57 -11.02
CA ALA A 50 -0.89 3.93 -10.56
C ALA A 50 0.11 4.92 -9.95
N GLN A 51 0.14 6.17 -10.43
CA GLN A 51 1.03 7.19 -9.87
C GLN A 51 0.57 7.65 -8.47
N GLU A 52 -0.74 7.82 -8.27
CA GLU A 52 -1.31 8.13 -6.95
C GLU A 52 -1.11 6.97 -5.98
N GLN A 53 -1.35 5.73 -6.42
CA GLN A 53 -1.11 4.54 -5.59
C GLN A 53 0.36 4.44 -5.17
N TRP A 54 1.30 4.70 -6.09
CA TRP A 54 2.72 4.68 -5.79
C TRP A 54 3.10 5.71 -4.72
N GLU A 55 2.66 6.95 -4.89
CA GLU A 55 3.00 8.03 -3.98
C GLU A 55 2.40 7.80 -2.57
N GLN A 56 1.14 7.38 -2.51
CA GLN A 56 0.44 7.10 -1.27
C GLN A 56 0.99 5.86 -0.57
N LEU A 57 1.30 4.79 -1.31
CA LEU A 57 1.91 3.57 -0.73
C LEU A 57 3.31 3.85 -0.19
N ARG A 58 4.12 4.63 -0.92
CA ARG A 58 5.45 5.05 -0.45
C ARG A 58 5.34 5.87 0.83
N GLU A 59 4.40 6.81 0.89
CA GLU A 59 4.18 7.63 2.07
C GLU A 59 3.70 6.78 3.26
N ALA A 60 2.74 5.88 3.03
CA ALA A 60 2.22 4.94 4.02
C ALA A 60 3.33 4.08 4.64
N LEU A 61 4.20 3.50 3.82
CA LEU A 61 5.31 2.67 4.28
C LEU A 61 6.43 3.46 4.97
N SER A 62 6.61 4.75 4.63
CA SER A 62 7.55 5.63 5.32
C SER A 62 7.08 6.05 6.70
N ARG A 63 5.75 6.11 6.90
CA ARG A 63 5.10 6.47 8.17
C ARG A 63 4.85 5.26 9.06
N GLY A 64 4.66 4.07 8.48
CA GLY A 64 4.47 2.83 9.20
C GLY A 64 5.76 2.33 9.84
N GLU A 65 5.74 2.08 11.14
CA GLU A 65 6.80 1.31 11.81
C GLU A 65 6.85 -0.09 11.18
N ASN A 66 8.05 -0.65 11.03
CA ASN A 66 8.25 -1.97 10.44
C ASN A 66 7.38 -3.00 11.19
N PRO A 67 6.43 -3.70 10.53
CA PRO A 67 5.62 -4.73 11.18
C PRO A 67 6.59 -5.77 11.75
N ALA A 68 6.60 -5.90 13.08
CA ALA A 68 7.51 -6.80 13.79
C ALA A 68 7.21 -8.27 13.52
#